data_AF-A0A8J2XDP4-F1
#
_entry.id   AF-A0A8J2XDP4-F1
#
_cell.length_a   1.000
_cell.length_b   1.000
_cell.length_c   1.000
_cell.angle_alpha   90.00
_cell.angle_beta   90.00
_cell.angle_gamma   90.00
#
_symmetry.space_group_name_H-M   'P 1'
#
loop_
_entity.id
_entity.type
_entity.pdbx_description
1 polymer ?
#
loop_
_entity_poly.entity_id
_entity_poly.type
_entity_poly.pdbx_seq_one_letter_code
_entity_poly.pdbx_strand_id
1 'polypeptide(L)' 'MSDIQEKIQEELANARAVCNTEGTESADCAAAYDVVEELQAEAAHQRQEHPVKNSFEKYCDDNPEAAECRLYED' A
#
# COMPACT_ATOMS: atom_id res chain seq x y z
N MET A 1 -0.43 -7.06 5.75
CA MET A 1 0.29 -6.91 4.46
C MET A 1 0.26 -8.16 3.58
N SER A 2 0.18 -9.39 4.12
CA SER A 2 0.07 -10.61 3.27
C SER A 2 -1.19 -10.59 2.39
N ASP A 3 -2.33 -10.25 2.97
CA ASP A 3 -3.64 -10.44 2.33
C ASP A 3 -3.89 -9.50 1.14
N ILE A 4 -3.40 -8.25 1.20
CA ILE A 4 -3.56 -7.31 0.07
C ILE A 4 -2.66 -7.67 -1.10
N GLN A 5 -1.46 -8.18 -0.82
CA GLN A 5 -0.53 -8.58 -1.86
C GLN A 5 -1.05 -9.82 -2.61
N GLU A 6 -1.64 -10.79 -1.90
CA GLU A 6 -2.30 -11.95 -2.51
C GLU A 6 -3.49 -11.53 -3.38
N LYS A 7 -4.37 -10.65 -2.87
CA LYS A 7 -5.50 -10.12 -3.65
C LYS A 7 -5.06 -9.40 -4.91
N ILE A 8 -3.99 -8.61 -4.87
CA ILE A 8 -3.42 -7.97 -6.07
C ILE A 8 -3.00 -9.02 -7.10
N GLN A 9 -2.37 -10.13 -6.68
CA GLN A 9 -1.98 -11.20 -7.61
C GLN A 9 -3.18 -11.94 -8.21
N GLU A 10 -4.21 -12.19 -7.39
CA GLU A 10 -5.46 -12.81 -7.83
C GLU A 10 -6.17 -11.93 -8.88
N GLU A 11 -6.38 -10.65 -8.59
CA GLU A 11 -7.05 -9.73 -9.51
C GLU A 11 -6.20 -9.43 -10.75
N LEU A 12 -4.87 -9.48 -10.65
CA LEU A 12 -4.01 -9.37 -11.83
C LEU A 12 -4.13 -10.58 -12.75
N ALA A 13 -4.32 -11.78 -12.21
CA ALA A 13 -4.61 -12.97 -13.00
C ALA A 13 -6.00 -12.89 -13.62
N ASN A 14 -6.99 -12.41 -12.87
CA ASN A 14 -8.35 -12.17 -13.34
C ASN A 14 -8.39 -11.14 -14.49
N ALA A 15 -7.78 -9.97 -14.31
CA ALA A 15 -7.70 -8.93 -15.34
C ALA A 15 -7.07 -9.45 -16.64
N ARG A 16 -5.98 -10.23 -16.55
CA ARG A 16 -5.39 -10.90 -17.72
C ARG A 16 -6.37 -11.87 -18.38
N ALA A 17 -7.12 -12.65 -17.61
CA ALA A 17 -8.11 -13.57 -18.16
C ALA A 17 -9.23 -12.82 -18.89
N VAL A 18 -9.81 -11.78 -18.27
CA VAL A 18 -10.85 -10.92 -18.85
C VAL A 18 -10.37 -10.25 -20.13
N CYS A 19 -9.18 -9.65 -20.13
CA CYS A 19 -8.64 -9.02 -21.33
C CYS A 19 -8.37 -10.02 -22.47
N ASN A 20 -8.03 -11.27 -22.14
CA ASN A 20 -7.84 -12.32 -23.14
C ASN A 20 -9.18 -12.82 -23.72
N THR A 21 -10.28 -12.80 -22.96
CA THR A 21 -11.61 -13.25 -23.42
C THR A 21 -12.40 -12.15 -24.10
N GLU A 22 -12.47 -10.97 -23.49
CA GLU A 22 -13.28 -9.83 -23.95
C GLU A 22 -12.53 -8.91 -24.91
N GLY A 23 -11.20 -9.06 -25.00
CA GLY A 23 -10.32 -8.24 -25.82
C GLY A 23 -9.67 -7.11 -25.03
N THR A 24 -8.46 -6.72 -25.45
CA THR A 24 -7.59 -5.78 -24.71
C THR A 24 -8.11 -4.35 -24.65
N GLU A 25 -8.96 -3.95 -25.61
CA GLU A 25 -9.56 -2.62 -25.68
C GLU A 25 -11.02 -2.62 -25.16
N SER A 26 -11.46 -3.72 -24.56
CA SER A 26 -12.83 -3.83 -24.03
C SER A 26 -13.01 -3.04 -22.74
N ALA A 27 -14.24 -2.58 -22.49
CA ALA A 27 -14.59 -1.92 -21.24
C ALA A 27 -14.39 -2.84 -20.03
N ASP A 28 -14.63 -4.14 -20.20
CA ASP A 28 -14.47 -5.14 -19.14
C ASP A 28 -12.98 -5.35 -18.79
N CYS A 29 -12.10 -5.36 -19.79
CA CYS A 29 -10.65 -5.37 -19.58
C CYS A 29 -10.19 -4.13 -18.80
N ALA A 30 -10.67 -2.94 -19.19
CA ALA A 30 -10.35 -1.69 -18.50
C ALA A 30 -10.84 -1.71 -17.05
N ALA A 31 -12.08 -2.14 -16.80
CA ALA A 31 -12.64 -2.25 -15.46
C ALA A 31 -11.90 -3.26 -14.57
N ALA A 32 -11.45 -4.38 -15.14
CA ALA A 32 -10.67 -5.36 -14.37
C ALA A 32 -9.29 -4.82 -13.97
N TYR A 33 -8.65 -4.01 -14.84
CA TYR A 33 -7.40 -3.33 -14.48
C TYR A 33 -7.60 -2.16 -13.51
N ASP A 34 -8.74 -1.47 -13.55
CA ASP A 34 -9.12 -0.42 -12.59
C ASP A 34 -9.15 -0.98 -11.15
N VAL A 35 -9.73 -2.16 -10.95
CA VAL A 35 -9.71 -2.86 -9.66
C VAL A 35 -8.27 -3.15 -9.19
N VAL A 36 -7.39 -3.57 -10.09
CA VAL A 36 -5.97 -3.82 -9.77
C VAL A 36 -5.25 -2.52 -9.38
N GLU A 37 -5.53 -1.41 -10.06
CA GLU A 37 -4.98 -0.10 -9.76
C GLU A 37 -5.39 0.36 -8.35
N GLU A 38 -6.68 0.28 -8.01
CA GLU A 38 -7.21 0.66 -6.70
C GLU A 38 -6.59 -0.19 -5.56
N LEU A 39 -6.44 -1.50 -5.76
CA LEU A 39 -5.77 -2.37 -4.78
C LEU A 39 -4.29 -1.99 -4.60
N GLN A 40 -3.61 -1.60 -5.67
CA GLN A 40 -2.22 -1.11 -5.58
C GLN A 40 -2.13 0.24 -4.87
N ALA A 41 -3.09 1.13 -5.11
CA ALA A 41 -3.19 2.43 -4.44
C ALA A 41 -3.38 2.24 -2.93
N GLU A 42 -4.31 1.37 -2.52
CA GLU A 42 -4.52 1.01 -1.11
C GLU A 42 -3.27 0.38 -0.49
N ALA A 43 -2.58 -0.52 -1.21
CA ALA A 43 -1.32 -1.08 -0.73
C ALA A 43 -0.20 -0.04 -0.59
N ALA A 44 -0.21 1.03 -1.39
CA ALA A 44 0.70 2.17 -1.23
C ALA A 44 0.29 3.02 -0.01
N HIS A 45 -1.00 3.24 0.19
CA HIS A 45 -1.54 3.98 1.33
C HIS A 45 -1.19 3.31 2.66
N GLN A 46 -1.44 2.00 2.80
CA GLN A 46 -1.07 1.23 4.00
C GLN A 46 0.43 1.30 4.32
N ARG A 47 1.28 1.36 3.28
CA ARG A 47 2.73 1.52 3.44
C ARG A 47 3.11 2.92 3.95
N GLN A 48 2.33 3.95 3.61
CA GLN A 48 2.54 5.33 4.07
C GLN A 48 1.97 5.58 5.47
N GLU A 49 0.82 4.97 5.82
CA GLU A 49 0.21 5.11 7.16
C GLU A 49 1.02 4.43 8.26
N HIS A 50 1.78 3.39 7.91
CA HIS A 50 2.66 2.69 8.83
C HIS A 50 4.13 2.89 8.45
N PRO A 51 4.66 4.14 8.54
CA PRO A 51 6.07 4.35 8.30
C PRO A 51 6.86 3.56 9.34
N VAL A 52 7.81 2.75 8.87
CA VAL A 52 8.67 1.99 9.77
C VAL A 52 9.57 2.99 10.49
N LYS A 53 9.18 3.34 11.73
CA LYS A 53 9.98 4.21 12.60
C LYS A 53 11.40 3.66 12.70
N ASN A 54 12.37 4.52 12.46
CA ASN A 54 13.77 4.19 12.63
C ASN A 54 14.09 4.00 14.13
N SER A 55 15.29 3.52 14.45
CA SER A 55 15.68 3.22 15.82
C SER A 55 15.61 4.44 16.76
N PHE A 56 15.90 5.63 16.23
CA PHE A 56 15.88 6.87 17.00
C PHE A 56 14.45 7.34 17.27
N GLU A 57 13.58 7.32 16.26
CA GLU A 57 12.15 7.65 16.42
C GLU A 57 11.47 6.74 17.46
N LYS A 58 11.72 5.42 17.39
CA LYS A 58 11.21 4.47 18.39
C LYS A 58 11.73 4.77 19.80
N TYR A 59 13.04 5.04 19.92
CA TYR A 59 13.64 5.37 21.20
C TYR A 59 13.03 6.64 21.81
N CYS A 60 12.77 7.66 21.00
CA CYS A 60 12.17 8.91 21.46
C CYS A 60 10.68 8.80 21.78
N ASP A 61 9.92 7.93 21.09
CA ASP A 61 8.54 7.61 21.50
C ASP A 61 8.51 7.00 22.92
N ASP A 62 9.43 6.08 23.19
CA ASP A 62 9.51 5.36 24.46
C ASP A 62 10.15 6.19 25.58
N ASN A 63 11.00 7.17 25.23
CA ASN A 63 11.79 7.99 26.15
C ASN A 63 11.72 9.49 25.78
N PRO A 64 10.56 10.15 25.87
CA PRO A 64 10.40 11.55 25.44
C PRO A 64 11.27 12.52 26.26
N GLU A 65 11.61 12.16 27.49
CA GLU A 65 12.43 12.98 28.40
C GLU A 65 13.95 12.80 28.20
N ALA A 66 14.38 11.89 27.31
CA ALA A 66 15.80 11.70 27.00
C ALA A 66 16.40 12.98 26.39
N ALA A 67 17.68 13.24 26.65
CA ALA A 67 18.33 14.47 26.21
C ALA A 67 18.28 14.64 24.68
N GLU A 68 18.30 13.54 23.96
CA GLU A 68 18.23 13.47 22.50
C GLU A 68 16.82 13.68 21.94
N CYS A 69 15.78 13.60 22.78
CA CYS A 69 14.38 13.53 22.35
C CYS A 69 13.51 14.72 22.82
N ARG A 70 14.04 15.59 23.69
CA ARG A 70 13.31 16.76 24.18
C ARG A 70 13.05 17.74 23.04
N LEU A 71 11.77 18.04 22.83
CA LEU A 71 11.31 19.11 21.95
C LEU A 71 10.94 20.32 22.81
N TYR A 72 11.46 21.48 22.46
CA TYR A 72 11.13 22.75 23.11
C TYR A 72 10.25 23.55 22.16
N GLU A 73 9.12 24.06 22.65
CA GLU A 73 8.32 25.03 21.89
C GLU A 73 9.02 26.40 21.98
N ASP A 74 9.11 27.10 20.84
CA ASP A 74 9.61 28.48 20.75
C ASP A 74 8.59 29.52 21.25
#